data_AF-A0A381TKV4-F1
#
_entry.id   AF-A0A381TKV4-F1
#
_cell.length_a   1.000
_cell.length_b   1.000
_cell.length_c   1.000
_cell.angle_alpha   90.00
_cell.angle_beta   90.00
_cell.angle_gamma   90.00
#
_symmetry.space_group_name_H-M   'P 1'
#
loop_
_entity.id
_entity.type
_entity.pdbx_description
1 polymer ?
#
loop_
_entity_poly.entity_id
_entity_poly.type
_entity_poly.pdbx_seq_one_letter_code
_entity_poly.pdbx_strand_id
1 'polypeptide(L)' 'MKKFLFYLGHPAHAHNFVYINKILKEHGHSILFAVRQREILVDLVQDFEFDHVIIKDNR' A
#
# COMPACT_ATOMS: atom_id res chain seq x y z
N MET A 1 -11.46 -1.54 -16.10
CA MET A 1 -10.66 -0.71 -15.17
C MET A 1 -11.42 -0.55 -13.85
N LYS A 2 -10.82 -0.98 -12.73
CA LYS A 2 -11.40 -0.88 -11.38
C LYS A 2 -10.46 -0.09 -10.46
N LYS A 3 -10.97 0.42 -9.34
CA LYS A 3 -10.21 1.12 -8.31
C LYS A 3 -10.21 0.30 -7.02
N PHE A 4 -9.03 0.10 -6.44
CA PHE A 4 -8.83 -0.64 -5.19
C PHE A 4 -8.24 0.27 -4.12
N LEU A 5 -8.73 0.13 -2.90
CA LEU A 5 -8.15 0.75 -1.71
C LEU A 5 -7.79 -0.36 -0.73
N PHE A 6 -6.51 -0.47 -0.41
CA PHE A 6 -6.02 -1.41 0.59
C PHE A 6 -5.55 -0.67 1.83
N TYR A 7 -5.84 -1.20 3.01
CA TYR A 7 -5.32 -0.68 4.26
C TYR A 7 -4.11 -1.50 4.72
N LEU A 8 -3.01 -0.82 5.02
CA LEU A 8 -1.79 -1.41 5.59
C LEU A 8 -1.59 -0.89 7.01
N GLY A 9 -1.84 -1.76 7.98
CA GLY A 9 -1.63 -1.48 9.41
C GLY A 9 -0.40 -2.13 10.02
N HIS A 10 0.25 -3.05 9.30
CA HIS A 10 1.39 -3.84 9.79
C HIS A 10 2.42 -4.07 8.66
N PRO A 11 3.74 -3.98 8.94
CA PRO A 11 4.82 -4.18 7.96
C PRO A 11 4.71 -5.48 7.16
N ALA A 12 4.42 -6.59 7.84
CA ALA A 12 4.28 -7.91 7.20
C ALA A 12 3.22 -7.93 6.08
N HIS A 13 2.19 -7.08 6.14
CA HIS A 13 1.18 -7.02 5.09
C HIS A 13 1.76 -6.42 3.79
N ALA A 14 2.68 -5.46 3.87
CA ALA A 14 3.24 -4.80 2.68
C ALA A 14 3.88 -5.80 1.71
N HIS A 15 4.60 -6.81 2.22
CA HIS A 15 5.22 -7.87 1.41
C HIS A 15 4.20 -8.68 0.59
N ASN A 16 3.01 -8.94 1.15
CA ASN A 16 1.96 -9.68 0.45
C ASN A 16 1.40 -8.92 -0.75
N PHE A 17 1.55 -7.58 -0.77
CA PHE A 17 0.99 -6.72 -1.80
C PHE A 17 1.94 -6.37 -2.94
N VAL A 18 3.22 -6.75 -2.88
CA VAL A 18 4.20 -6.45 -3.97
C VAL A 18 3.71 -7.02 -5.31
N TYR A 19 3.37 -8.31 -5.34
CA TYR A 19 2.88 -8.96 -6.55
C TYR A 19 1.45 -8.56 -6.88
N ILE A 20 0.60 -8.33 -5.87
CA ILE A 20 -0.79 -7.91 -6.08
C ILE A 20 -0.83 -6.52 -6.74
N ASN A 21 -0.02 -5.57 -6.26
CA ASN A 21 0.13 -4.24 -6.84
C ASN A 21 0.52 -4.33 -8.32
N LYS A 22 1.57 -5.10 -8.62
CA LYS A 22 2.05 -5.32 -9.99
C LYS A 22 0.97 -5.92 -10.89
N ILE A 23 0.39 -7.06 -10.50
CA ILE A 23 -0.59 -7.78 -11.33
C ILE A 23 -1.83 -6.93 -11.59
N LEU A 24 -2.37 -6.27 -10.56
CA LEU A 24 -3.55 -5.42 -10.74
C LEU A 24 -3.25 -4.21 -11.65
N LYS A 25 -2.06 -3.58 -11.53
CA LYS A 25 -1.64 -2.50 -12.43
C LYS A 25 -1.49 -2.99 -13.88
N GLU A 26 -0.87 -4.14 -14.10
CA GLU A 26 -0.74 -4.77 -15.43
C GLU A 26 -2.11 -5.05 -16.10
N HIS A 27 -3.14 -5.35 -15.31
CA HIS A 27 -4.52 -5.51 -15.79
C HIS A 27 -5.30 -4.18 -15.95
N GLY A 28 -4.60 -3.04 -15.87
CA GLY A 28 -5.19 -1.71 -16.03
C GLY A 28 -6.12 -1.33 -14.88
N HIS A 29 -5.76 -1.68 -13.65
CA HIS A 29 -6.47 -1.24 -12.44
C HIS A 29 -5.69 -0.18 -11.69
N SER A 30 -6.40 0.69 -10.97
CA SER A 30 -5.80 1.71 -10.10
C SER A 30 -5.85 1.24 -8.65
N ILE A 31 -4.79 1.51 -7.90
CA ILE A 31 -4.60 1.02 -6.54
C ILE A 31 -4.13 2.19 -5.68
N LEU A 32 -4.64 2.28 -4.47
CA LEU A 32 -4.13 3.18 -3.45
C LEU A 32 -3.98 2.41 -2.13
N PHE A 33 -2.87 2.63 -1.44
CA PHE A 33 -2.61 2.07 -0.12
C PHE A 33 -2.84 3.14 0.95
N ALA A 34 -3.80 2.91 1.84
CA ALA A 34 -3.99 3.65 3.07
C ALA A 34 -3.03 3.08 4.13
N VAL A 35 -1.95 3.80 4.43
CA VAL A 35 -0.84 3.30 5.23
C VAL A 35 -0.86 3.94 6.60
N ARG A 36 -0.94 3.14 7.66
CA ARG A 36 -0.81 3.66 9.04
C ARG A 36 0.60 4.19 9.25
N GLN A 37 0.72 5.38 9.83
CA GLN A 37 2.03 5.96 10.16
C GLN A 37 2.77 5.09 11.20
N ARG A 38 3.72 4.28 10.73
CA ARG A 38 4.70 3.53 11.51
C ARG A 38 5.99 3.53 10.71
N GLU A 39 7.11 3.91 11.33
CA GLU A 39 8.39 4.19 10.64
C GLU A 39 8.71 3.13 9.57
N ILE A 40 8.94 1.88 9.98
CA ILE A 40 9.31 0.80 9.06
C ILE A 40 8.25 0.48 7.98
N LEU A 41 6.96 0.72 8.24
CA LEU A 41 5.92 0.46 7.24
C LEU A 41 5.92 1.55 6.16
N VAL A 42 6.20 2.80 6.54
CA VAL A 42 6.30 3.93 5.59
C VAL A 42 7.50 3.70 4.66
N ASP A 43 8.64 3.31 5.21
CA ASP A 43 9.84 3.01 4.43
C ASP A 43 9.57 1.86 3.44
N LEU A 44 8.97 0.77 3.89
CA LEU A 44 8.64 -0.38 3.03
C LEU A 44 7.73 0.00 1.85
N VAL A 45 6.70 0.81 2.06
CA VAL A 45 5.78 1.17 0.96
C VAL A 45 6.40 2.16 -0.03
N GLN A 46 7.41 2.93 0.41
CA GLN A 46 8.21 3.78 -0.46
C GLN A 46 9.18 2.93 -1.29
N ASP A 47 9.90 2.00 -0.65
CA ASP A 47 10.82 1.07 -1.33
C ASP A 47 10.12 0.17 -2.35
N PHE A 48 8.87 -0.23 -2.07
CA PHE A 48 8.05 -1.01 -3.00
C PHE A 48 7.29 -0.17 -4.04
N GLU A 49 7.48 1.15 -4.04
CA GLU A 49 6.85 2.09 -4.99
C GLU A 49 5.32 1.95 -5.02
N PHE A 50 4.71 1.81 -3.85
CA PHE A 50 3.25 1.77 -3.73
C PHE A 50 2.67 3.18 -3.80
N ASP A 51 1.61 3.37 -4.59
CA ASP A 51 0.81 4.59 -4.53
C ASP A 51 0.10 4.61 -3.17
N HIS A 52 0.42 5.57 -2.31
CA HIS A 52 -0.05 5.55 -0.92
C HIS A 52 -0.42 6.91 -0.36
N VAL A 53 -1.25 6.88 0.68
CA VAL A 53 -1.52 8.00 1.57
C VAL A 53 -1.24 7.57 3.01
N ILE A 54 -0.62 8.45 3.78
CA ILE A 54 -0.34 8.20 5.20
C ILE A 54 -1.56 8.60 6.03
N ILE A 55 -2.04 7.67 6.85
CA ILE A 55 -3.08 7.90 7.85
C ILE A 55 -2.40 8.03 9.22
N LYS A 56 -2.56 9.22 9.82
CA LYS A 56 -2.13 9.49 11.19
C LYS A 56 -3.09 8.82 12.17
N ASP A 57 -2.54 8.22 13.22
CA ASP A 57 -3.35 7.76 14.34
C ASP A 57 -3.73 8.98 15.19
N ASN A 58 -5.02 9.19 15.44
CA ASN A 58 -5.52 10.31 16.25
C ASN A 58 -5.68 9.92 17.73
N ARG A 59 -4.97 8.89 18.18
CA ARG A 59 -4.97 8.43 19.57
C ARG A 59 -3.89 9.12 20.38
#